data_AF-A0AAU0RBN0-F1
#
_entry.id   AF-A0AAU0RBN0-F1
#
_cell.length_a   1.000
_cell.length_b   1.000
_cell.length_c   1.000
_cell.angle_alpha   90.00
_cell.angle_beta   90.00
_cell.angle_gamma   90.00
#
_symmetry.space_group_name_H-M   'P 1'
#
loop_
_entity.id
_entity.type
_entity.pdbx_description
1 polymer ?
#
loop_
_entity_poly.entity_id
_entity_poly.type
_entity_poly.pdbx_seq_one_letter_code
_entity_poly.pdbx_strand_id
1 'polypeptide(L)'
;MIKFNRLKGLSVLACFFSTCQLQAQNRIAPAYPLDSRKSYTKNDWIAWTATFAPEKEQFEALIQPLYIHALETPSRVPLNDFYDSETGIRENFKARSFVGGFYMKVLADKLHTN
;
A
#
# COMPACT_ATOMS: atom_id res chain seq x y z
N MET A 1 -31.79 18.61 8.98
CA MET A 1 -31.10 17.46 9.60
C MET A 1 -31.22 16.26 8.66
N ILE A 2 -30.25 16.05 7.77
CA ILE A 2 -30.27 14.99 6.76
C ILE A 2 -29.71 13.72 7.41
N LYS A 3 -30.54 12.68 7.57
CA LYS A 3 -30.09 11.37 8.06
C LYS A 3 -29.29 10.69 6.94
N PHE A 4 -27.97 10.80 7.01
CA PHE A 4 -27.06 10.10 6.10
C PHE A 4 -27.12 8.60 6.42
N ASN A 5 -27.69 7.82 5.50
CA ASN A 5 -27.95 6.39 5.70
C ASN A 5 -26.60 5.64 5.71
N ARG A 6 -26.24 5.03 6.84
CA ARG A 6 -24.92 4.38 7.08
C ARG A 6 -24.51 3.38 5.99
N LEU A 7 -25.47 2.71 5.36
CA LEU A 7 -25.26 1.75 4.27
C LEU A 7 -24.73 2.40 2.97
N LYS A 8 -25.10 3.65 2.68
CA LYS A 8 -24.60 4.37 1.49
C LYS A 8 -23.16 4.85 1.68
N GLY A 9 -22.76 5.18 2.90
CA GLY A 9 -21.38 5.56 3.22
C GLY A 9 -20.41 4.38 3.08
N LEU A 10 -20.81 3.19 3.55
CA LEU A 10 -20.02 1.96 3.43
C LEU A 10 -19.86 1.48 1.98
N SER A 11 -20.90 1.61 1.17
CA SER A 11 -20.86 1.28 -0.27
C SER A 11 -19.90 2.19 -1.04
N VAL A 12 -19.88 3.50 -0.74
CA VAL A 12 -18.96 4.44 -1.38
C VAL A 12 -17.52 4.18 -0.94
N LEU A 13 -17.27 3.87 0.34
CA LEU A 13 -15.94 3.49 0.82
C LEU A 13 -15.43 2.21 0.13
N ALA A 14 -16.28 1.18 0.03
CA ALA A 14 -15.93 -0.06 -0.67
C ALA A 14 -15.61 0.18 -2.16
N CYS A 15 -16.37 1.08 -2.82
CA CYS A 15 -16.15 1.43 -4.22
C CYS A 15 -14.84 2.21 -4.43
N PHE A 16 -14.46 3.08 -3.50
CA PHE A 16 -13.15 3.75 -3.50
C PHE A 16 -12.00 2.76 -3.30
N PHE A 17 -12.18 1.74 -2.45
CA PHE A 17 -11.18 0.68 -2.27
C PHE A 17 -11.02 -0.17 -3.54
N SER A 18 -12.11 -0.61 -4.18
CA SER A 18 -12.04 -1.45 -5.40
C SER A 18 -11.50 -0.72 -6.62
N THR A 19 -11.86 0.55 -6.83
CA THR A 19 -11.36 1.32 -7.99
C THR A 19 -9.90 1.73 -7.83
N CYS A 20 -9.46 2.06 -6.61
CA CYS A 20 -8.04 2.25 -6.35
C CYS A 20 -7.23 0.96 -6.55
N GLN A 21 -7.78 -0.22 -6.22
CA GLN A 21 -7.08 -1.50 -6.42
C GLN A 21 -6.80 -1.77 -7.90
N LEU A 22 -7.76 -1.47 -8.78
CA LEU A 22 -7.60 -1.62 -10.23
C LEU A 22 -6.60 -0.63 -10.83
N GLN A 23 -6.49 0.59 -10.31
CA GLN A 23 -5.46 1.55 -10.76
C GLN A 23 -4.05 1.17 -10.30
N ALA A 24 -3.91 0.47 -9.18
CA ALA A 24 -2.61 0.00 -8.68
C ALA A 24 -2.03 -1.16 -9.51
N GLN A 25 -2.87 -1.97 -10.18
CA GLN A 25 -2.45 -3.16 -10.93
C GLN A 25 -1.80 -2.87 -12.29
N ASN A 26 -2.02 -1.69 -12.89
CA ASN A 26 -1.49 -1.34 -14.22
C ASN A 26 -0.15 -0.56 -14.18
N ARG A 27 0.53 -0.49 -13.03
CA ARG A 27 1.78 0.28 -12.88
C ARG A 27 2.98 -0.64 -12.67
N ILE A 28 4.11 -0.26 -13.27
CA ILE A 28 5.40 -0.99 -13.24
C ILE A 28 5.97 -1.07 -11.81
N ALA A 29 5.60 -0.12 -10.94
CA ALA A 29 5.91 -0.12 -9.52
C ALA A 29 4.60 -0.03 -8.70
N PRO A 30 4.51 -0.68 -7.52
CA PRO A 30 3.30 -0.67 -6.70
C PRO A 30 3.11 0.73 -6.18
N ALA A 31 1.94 1.31 -6.42
CA ALA A 31 1.84 2.73 -6.27
C ALA A 31 0.46 3.17 -5.88
N TYR A 32 0.07 2.80 -4.67
CA TYR A 32 -0.85 3.62 -3.91
C TYR A 32 -0.07 4.87 -3.47
N PRO A 33 -0.29 6.04 -4.10
CA PRO A 33 0.33 7.24 -3.63
C PRO A 33 -0.19 7.53 -2.22
N LEU A 34 0.71 7.92 -1.33
CA LEU A 34 0.37 8.35 0.03
C LEU A 34 -0.45 9.65 0.01
N ASP A 35 -0.25 10.48 -1.02
CA ASP A 35 -0.85 11.80 -1.15
C ASP A 35 -1.48 11.95 -2.55
N SER A 36 -2.64 12.61 -2.64
CA SER A 36 -3.30 12.86 -3.93
C SER A 36 -2.59 13.92 -4.77
N ARG A 37 -1.74 14.74 -4.17
CA ARG A 37 -1.05 15.86 -4.82
C ARG A 37 0.25 15.45 -5.50
N LYS A 38 0.78 14.27 -5.17
CA LYS A 38 2.03 13.77 -5.73
C LYS A 38 2.10 12.26 -5.70
N SER A 39 2.73 11.69 -6.72
CA SER A 39 2.99 10.27 -6.92
C SER A 39 3.95 9.64 -5.91
N TYR A 40 4.01 10.12 -4.67
CA TYR A 40 4.93 9.60 -3.66
C TYR A 40 4.35 8.43 -2.89
N THR A 41 5.20 7.44 -2.61
CA THR A 41 4.79 6.27 -1.82
C THR A 41 5.89 5.79 -0.88
N LYS A 42 5.53 4.81 -0.05
CA LYS A 42 6.37 4.23 1.00
C LYS A 42 6.05 2.74 1.14
N ASN A 43 7.07 1.91 1.33
CA ASN A 43 6.92 0.46 1.41
C ASN A 43 6.03 0.01 2.57
N ASP A 44 6.25 0.64 3.73
CA ASP A 44 5.60 0.36 5.00
C ASP A 44 4.11 0.70 4.94
N TRP A 45 3.76 1.81 4.27
CA TRP A 45 2.39 2.18 3.97
C TRP A 45 1.69 1.13 3.11
N ILE A 46 2.35 0.64 2.05
CA ILE A 46 1.79 -0.40 1.17
C ILE A 46 1.57 -1.69 1.97
N ALA A 47 2.56 -2.15 2.74
CA ALA A 47 2.44 -3.37 3.55
C ALA A 47 1.35 -3.25 4.63
N TRP A 48 1.24 -2.08 5.26
CA TRP A 48 0.20 -1.80 6.25
C TRP A 48 -1.20 -1.81 5.63
N THR A 49 -1.39 -1.11 4.52
CA THR A 49 -2.70 -1.08 3.82
C THR A 49 -3.08 -2.44 3.25
N ALA A 50 -2.11 -3.19 2.72
CA ALA A 50 -2.34 -4.55 2.23
C ALA A 50 -2.92 -5.46 3.32
N THR A 51 -2.55 -5.25 4.60
CA THR A 51 -3.03 -6.07 5.73
C THR A 51 -4.56 -6.03 5.89
N PHE A 52 -5.24 -4.99 5.39
CA PHE A 52 -6.71 -4.92 5.42
C PHE A 52 -7.41 -5.66 4.28
N ALA A 53 -6.65 -6.25 3.34
CA ALA A 53 -7.23 -7.07 2.29
C ALA A 53 -7.93 -8.30 2.91
N PRO A 54 -9.21 -8.54 2.59
CA PRO A 54 -9.97 -9.65 3.17
C PRO A 54 -9.46 -11.00 2.67
N GLU A 55 -9.06 -11.08 1.40
CA GLU A 55 -8.57 -12.30 0.76
C GLU A 55 -7.05 -12.30 0.64
N LYS A 56 -6.45 -13.49 0.73
CA LYS A 56 -5.00 -13.68 0.63
C LYS A 56 -4.46 -13.24 -0.73
N GLU A 57 -5.18 -13.53 -1.81
CA GLU A 57 -4.79 -13.21 -3.18
C GLU A 57 -4.72 -11.69 -3.38
N GLN A 58 -5.62 -10.94 -2.74
CA GLN A 58 -5.61 -9.48 -2.77
C GLN A 58 -4.43 -8.89 -1.98
N PHE A 59 -4.09 -9.49 -0.83
CA PHE A 59 -2.89 -9.13 -0.09
C PHE A 59 -1.63 -9.37 -0.93
N GLU A 60 -1.50 -10.56 -1.52
CA GLU A 60 -0.35 -10.92 -2.35
C GLU A 60 -0.21 -10.01 -3.57
N ALA A 61 -1.32 -9.65 -4.22
CA ALA A 61 -1.31 -8.71 -5.34
C ALA A 61 -0.80 -7.30 -4.96
N LEU A 62 -1.00 -6.87 -3.71
CA LEU A 62 -0.49 -5.58 -3.20
C LEU A 62 0.99 -5.66 -2.77
N ILE A 63 1.44 -6.83 -2.29
CA ILE A 63 2.83 -7.07 -1.86
C ILE A 63 3.76 -7.39 -3.03
N GLN A 64 3.26 -8.09 -4.06
CA GLN A 64 4.07 -8.55 -5.19
C GLN A 64 4.89 -7.43 -5.85
N PRO A 65 4.34 -6.24 -6.16
CA PRO A 65 5.15 -5.24 -6.82
C PRO A 65 6.12 -4.57 -5.84
N LEU A 66 5.89 -4.65 -4.52
CA LEU A 66 6.86 -4.19 -3.51
C LEU A 66 8.07 -5.13 -3.47
N TYR A 67 7.82 -6.43 -3.59
CA TYR A 67 8.86 -7.45 -3.75
C TYR A 67 9.69 -7.20 -5.02
N ILE A 68 9.04 -6.93 -6.16
CA ILE A 68 9.73 -6.60 -7.42
C ILE A 68 10.58 -5.32 -7.25
N HIS A 69 10.01 -4.25 -6.68
CA HIS A 69 10.74 -3.00 -6.42
C HIS A 69 11.97 -3.22 -5.53
N ALA A 70 11.88 -4.07 -4.51
CA ALA A 70 13.02 -4.38 -3.65
C ALA A 70 14.18 -5.03 -4.43
N LEU A 71 13.89 -5.80 -5.47
CA LEU A 71 14.90 -6.47 -6.31
C LEU A 71 15.41 -5.58 -7.44
N GLU A 72 14.50 -4.84 -8.09
CA GLU A 72 14.74 -4.21 -9.39
C GLU A 72 14.86 -2.67 -9.32
N THR A 73 14.78 -2.08 -8.11
CA THR A 73 14.78 -0.62 -7.96
C THR A 73 15.96 0.06 -8.69
N PRO A 74 15.69 1.08 -9.52
CA PRO A 74 16.73 1.80 -10.26
C PRO A 74 17.69 2.56 -9.35
N SER A 75 17.23 2.89 -8.13
CA SER A 75 18.04 3.60 -7.14
C SER A 75 19.06 2.72 -6.41
N ARG A 76 19.08 1.40 -6.69
CA ARG A 76 19.98 0.41 -6.07
C ARG A 76 19.99 0.46 -4.54
N VAL A 77 18.88 0.90 -3.94
CA VAL A 77 18.66 0.89 -2.50
C VAL A 77 17.36 0.13 -2.25
N PRO A 78 17.47 -1.18 -1.92
CA PRO A 78 16.30 -2.01 -1.67
C PRO A 78 15.55 -1.46 -0.46
N LEU A 79 14.22 -1.63 -0.49
CA LEU A 79 13.32 -1.21 0.60
C LEU A 79 13.52 0.26 1.03
N ASN A 80 13.64 1.17 0.05
CA ASN A 80 13.77 2.59 0.35
C ASN A 80 12.48 3.20 0.93
N ASP A 81 12.60 4.10 1.90
CA ASP A 81 11.44 4.58 2.70
C ASP A 81 10.52 5.55 1.95
N PHE A 82 11.03 6.25 0.95
CA PHE A 82 10.30 7.27 0.21
C PHE A 82 10.78 7.28 -1.23
N TYR A 83 9.85 7.09 -2.16
CA TYR A 83 10.14 7.02 -3.59
C TYR A 83 8.94 7.45 -4.42
N ASP A 84 9.25 7.83 -5.64
CA ASP A 84 8.23 8.08 -6.65
C ASP A 84 7.64 6.74 -7.11
N SER A 85 6.33 6.67 -7.07
CA SER A 85 5.55 5.47 -7.28
C SER A 85 5.40 5.11 -8.76
N GLU A 86 5.71 6.02 -9.69
CA GLU A 86 5.68 5.78 -11.12
C GLU A 86 7.05 5.29 -11.63
N THR A 87 8.13 5.87 -11.11
CA THR A 87 9.51 5.62 -11.57
C THR A 87 10.29 4.67 -10.68
N GLY A 88 9.86 4.45 -9.43
CA GLY A 88 10.62 3.69 -8.44
C GLY A 88 11.91 4.39 -7.98
N ILE A 89 12.12 5.65 -8.36
CA ILE A 89 13.29 6.42 -7.97
C ILE A 89 13.12 6.92 -6.54
N ARG A 90 14.11 6.60 -5.71
CA ARG A 90 14.18 7.02 -4.32
C ARG A 90 14.21 8.54 -4.22
N GLU A 91 13.40 9.06 -3.32
CA GLU A 91 13.31 10.46 -2.98
C GLU A 91 13.90 10.67 -1.58
N ASN A 92 14.99 11.43 -1.47
CA ASN A 92 15.67 11.83 -0.23
C ASN A 92 16.09 10.71 0.76
N PHE A 93 15.15 9.97 1.33
CA PHE A 93 15.34 8.99 2.39
C PHE A 93 15.71 7.61 1.85
N LYS A 94 16.80 7.04 2.37
CA LYS A 94 17.24 5.66 2.07
C LYS A 94 16.47 4.68 2.94
N ALA A 95 16.89 4.50 4.18
CA ALA A 95 16.18 3.69 5.15
C ALA A 95 16.18 4.49 6.45
N ARG A 96 14.99 4.75 6.99
CA ARG A 96 14.83 5.22 8.37
C ARG A 96 14.30 4.06 9.18
N SER A 97 14.58 4.05 10.48
CA SER A 97 14.13 3.02 11.43
C SER A 97 12.62 3.08 11.72
N PHE A 98 11.82 3.29 10.69
CA PHE A 98 10.37 3.27 10.67
C PHE A 98 9.94 2.08 9.81
N VAL A 99 10.21 0.86 10.29
CA VAL A 99 9.99 -0.41 9.56
C VAL A 99 8.81 -1.20 10.14
N GLY A 100 8.05 -0.60 11.07
CA GLY A 100 6.94 -1.26 11.76
C GLY A 100 5.81 -1.72 10.83
N GLY A 101 5.56 -1.00 9.73
CA GLY A 101 4.48 -1.33 8.78
C GLY A 101 4.61 -2.72 8.14
N PHE A 102 5.83 -3.22 7.94
CA PHE A 102 6.05 -4.57 7.42
C PHE A 102 5.54 -5.68 8.33
N TYR A 103 5.51 -5.44 9.65
CA TYR A 103 5.06 -6.42 10.63
C TYR A 103 3.54 -6.37 10.87
N MET A 104 2.82 -5.47 10.20
CA MET A 104 1.39 -5.29 10.45
C MET A 104 0.59 -6.56 10.18
N LYS A 105 0.91 -7.30 9.10
CA LYS A 105 0.24 -8.57 8.80
C LYS A 105 0.43 -9.60 9.90
N VAL A 106 1.66 -9.74 10.40
CA VAL A 106 1.99 -10.65 11.52
C VAL A 106 1.22 -10.26 12.78
N LEU A 107 1.09 -8.96 13.07
CA LEU A 107 0.31 -8.49 14.21
C LEU A 107 -1.18 -8.79 14.04
N ALA A 108 -1.75 -8.48 12.87
CA ALA A 108 -3.16 -8.74 12.57
C ALA A 108 -3.49 -10.23 12.71
N ASP A 109 -2.67 -11.11 12.14
CA ASP A 109 -2.88 -12.55 12.23
C ASP A 109 -2.86 -13.04 13.68
N LYS A 110 -1.93 -12.55 14.51
CA LYS A 110 -1.90 -12.85 15.96
C LYS A 110 -3.15 -12.39 16.70
N LEU A 111 -3.72 -11.24 16.35
CA LEU A 111 -4.93 -10.73 16.99
C LEU A 111 -6.18 -11.52 16.59
N HIS A 112 -6.22 -12.06 15.37
CA HIS A 112 -7.32 -12.88 14.87
C HIS A 112 -7.27 -14.35 15.32
N THR A 113 -6.15 -14.82 15.87
CA THR A 113 -5.98 -16.23 16.32
C THR A 113 -6.47 -16.46 17.76
N ASN A 114 -7.54 -15.77 18.20
CA ASN A 114 -8.21 -16.05 19.50
C ASN A 114 -9.45 -16.93 19.32
#